data_AF-A0A2M7INJ3-F1
#
_entry.id   AF-A0A2M7INJ3-F1
#
_cell.length_a   1.000
_cell.length_b   1.000
_cell.length_c   1.000
_cell.angle_alpha   90.00
_cell.angle_beta   90.00
_cell.angle_gamma   90.00
#
_symmetry.space_group_name_H-M   'P 1'
#
loop_
_entity.id
_entity.type
_entity.pdbx_description
1 polymer ?
#
loop_
_entity_poly.entity_id
_entity_poly.type
_entity_poly.pdbx_seq_one_letter_code
_entity_poly.pdbx_strand_id
1 'polypeptide(L)' 'MKKTNQKSPIYIVKRDGSIKEFQISKILRAVEKAMRATGETKKGAPEKISQSILDALINESEINT' A
#
# COMPACT_ATOMS: atom_id res chain seq x y z
N MET A 1 17.10 -12.24 -20.91
CA MET A 1 16.14 -11.12 -20.69
C MET A 1 15.33 -11.40 -19.44
N LYS A 2 15.43 -10.56 -18.40
CA LYS A 2 14.59 -10.70 -17.19
C LYS A 2 13.18 -10.25 -17.56
N LYS A 3 12.19 -11.15 -17.49
CA LYS A 3 10.78 -10.80 -17.69
C LYS A 3 10.41 -9.73 -16.66
N THR A 4 10.21 -8.49 -17.10
CA THR A 4 9.60 -7.46 -16.25
C THR A 4 8.16 -7.89 -16.07
N ASN A 5 7.85 -8.44 -14.89
CA ASN A 5 6.49 -8.75 -14.49
C ASN A 5 5.72 -7.41 -14.49
N GLN A 6 5.06 -7.08 -15.60
CA GLN A 6 4.25 -5.87 -15.74
C GLN A 6 3.08 -6.03 -14.78
N LYS A 7 3.26 -5.56 -13.54
CA LYS A 7 2.21 -5.50 -12.53
C LYS A 7 1.19 -4.50 -13.05
N SER A 8 -0.05 -4.95 -13.28
CA SER A 8 -1.14 -4.08 -13.71
C SER A 8 -1.24 -2.87 -12.79
N PRO A 9 -1.46 -1.66 -13.34
CA PRO A 9 -1.60 -0.47 -12.51
C PRO A 9 -2.82 -0.62 -11.59
N ILE A 10 -2.61 -0.45 -10.29
CA ILE A 10 -3.66 -0.48 -9.27
C ILE A 10 -4.18 0.96 -9.09
N TYR A 11 -5.49 1.13 -9.00
CA TYR A 11 -6.14 2.43 -8.81
C TYR A 11 -6.90 2.47 -7.47
N ILE A 12 -7.12 3.68 -6.95
CA ILE A 12 -7.90 3.93 -5.74
C ILE A 12 -8.94 5.01 -6.01
N VAL A 13 -10.16 4.79 -5.52
CA VAL A 13 -11.22 5.80 -5.46
C VAL A 13 -11.00 6.66 -4.22
N LYS A 14 -10.82 7.96 -4.41
CA LYS A 14 -10.66 8.92 -3.32
C LYS A 14 -12.00 9.27 -2.68
N ARG A 15 -11.94 9.97 -1.53
CA ARG A 15 -13.11 10.48 -0.80
C ARG A 15 -13.98 11.44 -1.62
N ASP A 16 -13.38 12.13 -2.58
CA ASP A 16 -14.07 13.05 -3.51
C ASP A 16 -14.65 12.32 -4.73
N GLY A 17 -14.57 10.98 -4.78
CA GLY A 17 -15.01 10.16 -5.91
C GLY A 17 -14.00 10.09 -7.06
N SER A 18 -12.90 10.85 -7.04
CA SER A 18 -11.90 10.81 -8.11
C SER A 18 -11.07 9.53 -8.07
N ILE A 19 -10.71 9.00 -9.25
CA ILE A 19 -9.84 7.83 -9.39
C ILE A 19 -8.41 8.30 -9.57
N LYS A 20 -7.48 7.74 -8.80
CA LYS A 20 -6.04 8.01 -8.93
C LYS A 20 -5.25 6.71 -8.88
N GLU A 21 -4.04 6.74 -9.40
CA GLU A 21 -3.08 5.65 -9.24
C GLU A 21 -2.79 5.42 -7.76
N PHE A 22 -2.81 4.14 -7.39
CA PHE A 22 -2.45 3.69 -6.07
C PHE A 22 -0.94 3.89 -5.85
N GLN A 23 -0.57 4.44 -4.69
CA GLN A 23 0.81 4.74 -4.34
C GLN A 23 1.12 4.20 -2.95
N ILE A 24 1.89 3.10 -2.88
CA ILE A 24 2.28 2.46 -1.60
C ILE A 24 3.01 3.44 -0.67
N SER A 25 3.75 4.40 -1.22
CA SER A 25 4.45 5.43 -0.44
C SER A 25 3.50 6.29 0.40
N LYS A 26 2.22 6.42 0.03
CA LYS A 26 1.21 7.11 0.84
C LYS A 26 0.79 6.30 2.05
N ILE A 27 0.70 4.98 1.93
CA ILE A 27 0.44 4.07 3.05
C ILE A 27 1.63 4.09 4.00
N LEU A 28 2.85 3.94 3.47
CA LEU A 28 4.09 4.00 4.25
C LEU A 28 4.16 5.24 5.14
N ARG A 29 3.94 6.41 4.55
CA ARG A 29 3.95 7.69 5.29
C ARG A 29 2.86 7.75 6.36
N ALA A 30 1.68 7.19 6.11
CA ALA A 30 0.59 7.20 7.08
C ALA A 30 0.90 6.29 8.27
N VAL A 31 1.38 5.06 8.01
CA VAL A 31 1.80 4.11 9.03
C VAL A 31 2.93 4.68 9.86
N GLU A 32 3.98 5.20 9.21
CA GLU A 32 5.11 5.80 9.90
C GLU A 32 4.69 6.98 10.80
N LYS A 33 3.80 7.87 10.32
CA LYS A 33 3.28 8.97 11.13
C LYS A 33 2.55 8.48 12.37
N ALA A 34 1.71 7.44 12.23
CA ALA A 34 0.98 6.87 13.36
C ALA A 34 1.94 6.26 14.38
N MET A 35 2.91 5.45 13.93
CA MET A 35 3.92 4.85 14.79
C MET A 35 4.79 5.89 15.50
N ARG A 36 5.07 7.03 14.85
CA ARG A 36 5.83 8.13 15.47
C ARG A 36 5.00 8.83 16.54
N ALA A 37 3.71 9.02 16.30
CA ALA A 37 2.80 9.64 17.26
C ALA A 37 2.63 8.79 18.53
N THR A 38 2.68 7.45 18.41
CA THR A 38 2.58 6.53 19.56
C THR A 38 3.93 6.22 20.22
N GLY A 39 5.05 6.64 19.62
CA GLY A 39 6.40 6.27 20.09
C GLY A 39 6.81 4.83 19.77
N GLU A 40 6.03 4.11 18.97
CA GLU A 40 6.24 2.69 18.64
C GLU A 40 7.04 2.48 17.34
N THR A 41 7.68 3.54 16.81
CA THR A 41 8.40 3.45 15.53
C THR A 41 9.63 2.56 15.66
N LYS A 42 9.67 1.48 14.88
CA LYS A 42 10.81 0.57 14.78
C LYS A 42 11.36 0.58 13.35
N LYS A 43 12.68 0.47 13.19
CA LYS A 43 13.35 0.45 11.89
C LYS A 43 12.79 -0.68 11.02
N GLY A 44 12.33 -0.36 9.81
CA GLY A 44 11.81 -1.34 8.84
C GLY A 44 10.38 -1.84 9.11
N ALA A 45 9.75 -1.43 10.22
CA ALA A 45 8.38 -1.86 10.55
C ALA A 45 7.32 -1.16 9.66
N PRO A 46 7.38 0.17 9.40
CA PRO A 46 6.44 0.82 8.49
C PRO A 46 6.42 0.19 7.09
N GLU A 47 7.57 -0.19 6.56
CA GLU A 47 7.73 -0.81 5.24
C GLU A 47 7.08 -2.20 5.21
N LYS A 48 7.35 -3.02 6.23
CA LYS A 48 6.75 -4.36 6.34
C LYS A 48 5.23 -4.30 6.42
N ILE A 49 4.69 -3.43 7.28
CA ILE A 49 3.24 -3.27 7.45
C ILE A 49 2.61 -2.78 6.14
N SER A 50 3.23 -1.79 5.48
CA SER A 50 2.72 -1.26 4.21
C SER A 50 2.70 -2.32 3.11
N GLN A 51 3.70 -3.21 3.07
CA GLN A 51 3.72 -4.33 2.14
C GLN A 51 2.62 -5.35 2.46
N SER A 52 2.43 -5.71 3.73
CA SER A 52 1.34 -6.62 4.13
C SER A 52 -0.04 -6.08 3.78
N ILE A 53 -0.26 -4.76 3.89
CA ILE A 53 -1.52 -4.12 3.46
C ILE A 53 -1.69 -4.26 1.94
N LEU A 54 -0.63 -4.01 1.16
CA LEU A 54 -0.69 -4.16 -0.29
C LEU A 54 -1.01 -5.60 -0.70
N ASP A 55 -0.38 -6.58 -0.07
CA ASP A 55 -0.60 -7.99 -0.38
C ASP A 55 -2.04 -8.40 -0.05
N ALA A 56 -2.58 -7.94 1.08
CA ALA A 56 -3.98 -8.19 1.45
C ALA A 56 -4.97 -7.59 0.44
N LEU A 57 -4.75 -6.33 0.01
CA LEU A 57 -5.61 -5.66 -0.97
C LEU A 57 -5.59 -6.34 -2.34
N ILE A 58 -4.42 -6.83 -2.78
CA ILE A 58 -4.31 -7.58 -4.02
C ILE A 58 -5.09 -8.89 -3.91
N ASN A 59 -4.92 -9.64 -2.83
CA ASN A 59 -5.62 -10.91 -2.63
C ASN A 59 -7.14 -10.72 -2.54
N GLU A 60 -7.63 -9.67 -1.87
CA GLU A 60 -9.06 -9.33 -1.84
C GLU A 60 -9.61 -9.01 -3.25
N SER A 61 -8.80 -8.37 -4.10
CA SER A 61 -9.22 -8.06 -5.46
C SER A 61 -9.31 -9.31 -6.34
N GLU A 62 -8.49 -10.34 -6.09
CA GLU A 62 -8.51 -11.61 -6.82
C GLU A 62 -9.66 -12.52 -6.38
N ILE A 63 -10.10 -12.46 -5.12
CA ILE A 63 -11.19 -13.28 -4.58
C ILE A 63 -12.57 -12.82 -5.07
N ASN A 64 -12.72 -11.55 -5.46
CA ASN A 64 -13.99 -10.95 -5.88
C ASN A 64 -14.18 -10.86 -7.40
N THR A 65 -13.33 -11.53 -8.18
CA THR A 65 -13.42 -11.69 -9.65
C THR A 65 -13.75 -13.12 -10.03
#